data_AF-A0A1H0XL62-F1
#
_entry.id   AF-A0A1H0XL62-F1
#
_cell.length_a   1.000
_cell.length_b   1.000
_cell.length_c   1.000
_cell.angle_alpha   90.00
_cell.angle_beta   90.00
_cell.angle_gamma   90.00
#
_symmetry.space_group_name_H-M   'P 1'
#
loop_
_entity.id
_entity.type
_entity.pdbx_description
1 polymer ?
#
loop_
_entity_poly.entity_id
_entity_poly.type
_entity_poly.pdbx_seq_one_letter_code
_entity_poly.pdbx_strand_id
1 'polypeptide(L)'
;MAETSVKDRVYAAAEQISAERNPTVSSVRQAAGVSSADATRYLKEWREEKAAAGTQIAATPQAVLEHAARLAGAVWAEAAKLADDRHAGIEAQWTRERQEKDHELAELVTDLDRTAAEKDTAISELTTQLQAATARTEAAEKNAAQALRAADAARAEATRLNIALSGAEARADTLQQALDALLQRVTPETQEPPTDGSTP
;
A
#
# COMPACT_ATOMS: atom_id res chain seq x y z
N MET A 1 22.04 7.72 -98.27
CA MET A 1 22.03 6.93 -97.02
C MET A 1 23.47 6.87 -96.55
N ALA A 2 23.80 7.56 -95.46
CA ALA A 2 25.18 7.62 -94.97
C ALA A 2 25.57 6.24 -94.42
N GLU A 3 26.62 5.63 -94.97
CA GLU A 3 27.17 4.39 -94.44
C GLU A 3 27.72 4.67 -93.03
N THR A 4 26.99 4.24 -92.00
CA THR A 4 27.44 4.32 -90.61
C THR A 4 28.73 3.51 -90.48
N SER A 5 29.81 4.17 -90.04
CA SER A 5 31.13 3.55 -89.93
C SER A 5 31.06 2.29 -89.05
N VAL A 6 31.94 1.32 -89.34
CA VAL A 6 32.10 0.11 -88.53
C VAL A 6 32.35 0.45 -87.06
N LYS A 7 33.09 1.54 -86.78
CA LYS A 7 33.33 2.06 -85.42
C LYS A 7 32.03 2.49 -84.75
N ASP A 8 31.22 3.31 -85.41
CA ASP A 8 29.99 3.88 -84.85
C ASP A 8 28.97 2.80 -84.53
N ARG A 9 28.86 1.77 -85.38
CA ARG A 9 27.98 0.61 -85.12
C ARG A 9 28.44 -0.20 -83.90
N VAL A 10 29.75 -0.40 -83.74
CA VAL A 10 30.31 -1.08 -82.57
C VAL A 10 30.10 -0.27 -81.29
N TYR A 11 30.26 1.05 -81.35
CA TYR A 11 30.08 1.94 -80.19
C TYR A 11 28.61 2.01 -79.77
N ALA A 12 27.68 2.15 -80.72
CA ALA A 12 26.25 2.15 -80.43
C ALA A 12 25.80 0.81 -79.82
N ALA A 13 26.26 -0.32 -80.37
CA ALA A 13 25.98 -1.64 -79.83
C ALA A 13 26.60 -1.86 -78.44
N ALA A 14 27.83 -1.39 -78.22
CA ALA A 14 28.48 -1.45 -76.92
C ALA A 14 27.75 -0.62 -75.87
N GLU A 15 27.29 0.59 -76.21
CA GLU A 15 26.54 1.45 -75.30
C GLU A 15 25.20 0.82 -74.90
N GLN A 16 24.43 0.34 -75.88
CA GLN A 16 23.17 -0.34 -75.66
C GLN A 16 23.33 -1.58 -74.77
N ILE A 17 24.34 -2.41 -75.02
CA ILE A 17 24.59 -3.60 -74.21
C ILE A 17 25.05 -3.20 -72.81
N SER A 18 25.89 -2.17 -72.68
CA SER A 18 26.44 -1.71 -71.40
C SER A 18 25.40 -1.15 -70.43
N ALA A 19 24.23 -0.76 -70.91
CA ALA A 19 23.11 -0.34 -70.06
C ALA A 19 22.56 -1.50 -69.20
N GLU A 20 22.68 -2.74 -69.67
CA GLU A 20 22.13 -3.93 -69.00
C GLU A 20 23.21 -4.90 -68.51
N ARG A 21 24.32 -5.04 -69.24
CA ARG A 21 25.39 -6.00 -68.92
C ARG A 21 26.73 -5.62 -69.52
N ASN A 22 27.82 -6.19 -69.02
CA ASN A 22 29.15 -5.95 -69.56
C ASN A 22 29.25 -6.42 -71.04
N PRO A 23 29.54 -5.53 -72.01
CA PRO A 23 29.58 -5.88 -73.41
C PRO A 23 30.76 -6.80 -73.70
N THR A 24 30.51 -7.98 -74.27
CA THR A 24 31.54 -8.92 -74.73
C THR A 24 31.74 -8.82 -76.24
N VAL A 25 32.92 -9.20 -76.75
CA VAL A 25 33.24 -9.18 -78.19
C VAL A 25 32.20 -9.96 -79.01
N SER A 26 31.73 -11.11 -78.49
CA SER A 26 30.70 -11.92 -79.15
C SER A 26 29.35 -11.19 -79.24
N SER A 27 28.91 -10.57 -78.14
CA SER A 27 27.64 -9.83 -78.10
C SER A 27 27.64 -8.58 -78.97
N VAL A 28 28.78 -7.87 -79.01
CA VAL A 28 28.95 -6.65 -79.82
C VAL A 28 29.08 -7.00 -81.30
N ARG A 29 29.75 -8.10 -81.64
CA ARG A 29 29.80 -8.62 -83.00
C ARG A 29 28.41 -8.97 -83.53
N GLN A 30 27.60 -9.66 -82.71
CA GLN A 30 26.24 -10.06 -83.08
C GLN A 30 25.32 -8.85 -83.24
N ALA A 31 25.43 -7.86 -82.36
CA ALA A 31 24.58 -6.67 -82.38
C ALA A 31 24.98 -5.65 -83.47
N ALA A 32 26.28 -5.48 -83.76
CA ALA A 32 26.77 -4.53 -84.76
C ALA A 32 26.94 -5.14 -86.17
N GLY A 33 26.95 -6.47 -86.30
CA GLY A 33 27.10 -7.17 -87.59
C GLY A 33 28.47 -6.99 -88.23
N VAL A 34 29.54 -6.93 -87.43
CA VAL A 34 30.91 -6.62 -87.88
C VAL A 34 31.86 -7.83 -87.78
N SER A 35 33.07 -7.71 -88.34
CA SER A 35 34.10 -8.75 -88.20
C SER A 35 34.57 -8.88 -86.74
N SER A 36 35.08 -10.05 -86.37
CA SER A 36 35.59 -10.29 -85.00
C SER A 36 36.82 -9.42 -84.65
N ALA A 37 37.60 -9.02 -85.67
CA ALA A 37 38.76 -8.15 -85.50
C ALA A 37 38.33 -6.71 -85.18
N ASP A 38 37.35 -6.18 -85.92
CA ASP A 38 36.82 -4.84 -85.71
C ASP A 38 36.07 -4.71 -84.38
N ALA A 39 35.27 -5.73 -84.01
CA ALA A 39 34.59 -5.78 -82.72
C ALA A 39 35.58 -5.75 -81.55
N THR A 40 36.70 -6.46 -81.64
CA THR A 40 37.71 -6.49 -80.57
C THR A 40 38.43 -5.15 -80.45
N ARG A 41 38.81 -4.56 -81.58
CA ARG A 41 39.52 -3.28 -81.63
C ARG A 41 38.66 -2.14 -81.10
N TYR A 42 37.47 -1.95 -81.67
CA TYR A 42 36.63 -0.81 -81.32
C TYR A 42 35.94 -0.97 -79.96
N LEU A 43 35.67 -2.19 -79.48
CA LEU A 43 35.20 -2.40 -78.12
C LEU A 43 36.28 -2.06 -77.08
N LYS A 44 37.56 -2.36 -77.38
CA LYS A 44 38.68 -1.97 -76.51
C LYS A 44 38.80 -0.44 -76.46
N GLU A 45 38.78 0.23 -77.61
CA GLU A 45 38.80 1.68 -77.69
C GLU A 45 37.61 2.31 -76.93
N TRP A 46 36.38 1.80 -77.11
CA TRP A 46 35.20 2.29 -76.39
C TRP A 46 35.31 2.09 -74.86
N ARG A 47 35.87 0.97 -74.41
CA ARG A 47 36.10 0.71 -72.97
C ARG A 47 37.12 1.68 -72.39
N GLU A 48 38.19 1.97 -73.13
CA GLU A 48 39.22 2.94 -72.73
C GLU A 48 38.65 4.37 -72.69
N GLU A 49 37.85 4.77 -73.68
CA GLU A 49 37.16 6.06 -73.71
C GLU A 49 36.12 6.19 -72.58
N LYS A 50 35.32 5.15 -72.31
CA LYS A 50 34.33 5.16 -71.21
C LYS A 50 34.99 5.19 -69.83
N ALA A 51 36.12 4.49 -69.66
CA ALA A 51 36.91 4.57 -68.43
C ALA A 51 37.54 5.96 -68.23
N ALA A 52 38.05 6.57 -69.31
CA ALA A 52 38.58 7.94 -69.27
C ALA A 52 37.49 8.97 -68.92
N ALA A 53 36.28 8.83 -69.50
CA ALA A 53 35.14 9.69 -69.18
C ALA A 53 34.65 9.53 -67.74
N GLY A 54 34.65 8.30 -67.19
CA GLY A 54 34.27 8.03 -65.79
C GLY A 54 35.22 8.63 -64.74
N THR A 55 36.42 9.02 -65.14
CA THR A 55 37.44 9.61 -64.26
C THR A 55 37.28 11.14 -64.10
N GLN A 56 36.39 11.78 -64.86
CA GLN A 56 36.13 13.23 -64.82
C GLN A 56 34.98 13.62 -63.87
N ILE A 57 34.89 13.02 -62.69
CA ILE A 57 34.06 13.62 -61.63
C ILE A 57 34.86 14.80 -61.07
N ALA A 58 34.49 16.02 -61.46
CA ALA A 58 35.11 17.23 -60.93
C ALA A 58 35.00 17.24 -59.39
N ALA A 59 36.10 17.57 -58.72
CA ALA A 59 36.12 17.68 -57.26
C ALA A 59 35.04 18.67 -56.79
N THR A 60 34.30 18.32 -55.74
CA THR A 60 33.29 19.20 -55.16
C THR A 60 33.94 20.53 -54.76
N PRO A 61 33.37 21.70 -55.13
CA PRO A 61 33.97 22.98 -54.81
C PRO A 61 34.16 23.17 -53.31
N GLN A 62 35.33 23.67 -52.92
CA GLN A 62 35.70 23.87 -51.51
C GLN A 62 34.69 24.71 -50.73
N ALA A 63 34.10 25.73 -51.36
CA ALA A 63 33.07 26.56 -50.73
C ALA A 63 31.85 25.73 -50.29
N VAL A 64 31.43 24.73 -51.07
CA VAL A 64 30.30 23.86 -50.72
C VAL A 64 30.65 23.00 -49.50
N LEU A 65 31.88 22.48 -49.43
CA LEU A 65 32.36 21.71 -48.28
C LEU A 65 32.40 22.57 -47.01
N GLU A 66 32.87 23.81 -47.10
CA GLU A 66 32.92 24.75 -45.97
C GLU A 66 31.53 25.16 -45.49
N HIS A 67 30.58 25.38 -46.41
CA HIS A 67 29.19 25.64 -46.05
C HIS A 67 28.52 24.42 -45.41
N ALA A 68 28.76 23.22 -45.93
CA ALA A 68 28.25 21.98 -45.35
C ALA A 68 28.82 21.74 -43.94
N ALA A 69 30.12 21.95 -43.74
CA ALA A 69 30.76 21.82 -42.43
C ALA A 69 30.21 22.84 -41.42
N ARG A 70 30.01 24.10 -41.83
CA ARG A 70 29.40 25.14 -40.97
C ARG A 70 27.96 24.80 -40.61
N LEU A 71 27.16 24.32 -41.56
CA LEU A 71 25.78 23.92 -41.28
C LEU A 71 25.73 22.73 -40.33
N ALA A 72 26.55 21.70 -40.57
CA ALA A 72 26.63 20.54 -39.69
C ALA A 72 27.05 20.93 -38.26
N GLY A 73 28.03 21.83 -38.13
CA GLY A 73 28.44 22.38 -36.83
C GLY A 73 27.33 23.15 -36.13
N ALA A 74 26.58 23.98 -36.86
CA ALA A 74 25.45 24.73 -36.29
C ALA A 74 24.31 23.81 -35.83
N VAL A 75 23.95 22.81 -36.65
CA VAL A 75 22.92 21.81 -36.30
C VAL A 75 23.35 21.00 -35.09
N TRP A 76 24.62 20.59 -35.02
CA TRP A 76 25.15 19.87 -33.88
C TRP A 76 25.13 20.72 -32.60
N ALA A 77 25.56 21.97 -32.68
CA ALA A 77 25.56 22.89 -31.53
C ALA A 77 24.14 23.11 -30.98
N GLU A 78 23.15 23.31 -31.86
CA GLU A 78 21.76 23.46 -31.44
C GLU A 78 21.19 22.17 -30.85
N ALA A 79 21.50 21.02 -31.45
CA ALA A 79 21.08 19.73 -30.93
C ALA A 79 21.68 19.43 -29.55
N ALA A 80 22.98 19.74 -29.37
CA ALA A 80 23.67 19.60 -28.10
C ALA A 80 23.05 20.50 -27.02
N LYS A 81 22.83 21.78 -27.35
CA LYS A 81 22.16 22.73 -26.44
C LYS A 81 20.77 22.26 -26.04
N LEU A 82 19.96 21.80 -27.00
CA LEU A 82 18.63 21.27 -26.73
C LEU A 82 18.67 20.02 -25.84
N ALA A 83 19.67 19.15 -26.01
CA ALA A 83 19.86 17.99 -25.16
C ALA A 83 20.24 18.39 -23.73
N ASP A 84 21.16 19.35 -23.58
CA ASP A 84 21.59 19.88 -22.28
C ASP A 84 20.43 20.55 -21.55
N ASP A 85 19.66 21.40 -22.23
CA ASP A 85 18.49 22.09 -21.67
C ASP A 85 17.43 21.09 -21.21
N ARG A 86 17.17 20.03 -22.01
CA ARG A 86 16.24 18.95 -21.64
C ARG A 86 16.75 18.15 -20.45
N HIS A 87 18.03 17.80 -20.44
CA HIS A 87 18.61 17.04 -19.34
C HIS A 87 18.56 17.84 -18.04
N ALA A 88 18.94 19.12 -18.07
CA ALA A 88 18.83 20.01 -16.92
C ALA A 88 17.39 20.17 -16.43
N GLY A 89 16.41 20.24 -17.35
CA GLY A 89 14.99 20.27 -17.02
C GLY A 89 14.51 19.02 -16.28
N ILE A 90 14.91 17.84 -16.77
CA ILE A 90 14.57 16.54 -16.16
C ILE A 90 15.24 16.40 -14.79
N GLU A 91 16.53 16.71 -14.68
CA GLU A 91 17.27 16.67 -13.41
C GLU A 91 16.65 17.58 -12.35
N ALA A 92 16.25 18.80 -12.76
CA ALA A 92 15.59 19.74 -11.86
C ALA A 92 14.20 19.23 -11.42
N GLN A 93 13.44 18.61 -12.33
CA GLN A 93 12.15 18.00 -11.98
C GLN A 93 12.33 16.82 -11.03
N TRP A 94 13.24 15.89 -11.35
CA TRP A 94 13.53 14.74 -10.53
C TRP A 94 14.01 15.14 -9.12
N THR A 95 14.87 16.16 -9.03
CA THR A 95 15.34 16.67 -7.74
C THR A 95 14.19 17.24 -6.91
N ARG A 96 13.25 17.99 -7.54
CA ARG A 96 12.07 18.50 -6.84
C ARG A 96 11.15 17.38 -6.37
N GLU A 97 10.83 16.43 -7.24
CA GLU A 97 9.99 15.27 -6.90
C GLU A 97 10.61 14.46 -5.76
N ARG A 98 11.94 14.26 -5.80
CA ARG A 98 12.66 13.59 -4.72
C ARG A 98 12.54 14.34 -3.40
N GLN A 99 12.75 15.65 -3.39
CA GLN A 99 12.61 16.48 -2.18
C GLN A 99 11.18 16.45 -1.62
N GLU A 100 10.18 16.51 -2.49
CA GLU A 100 8.77 16.41 -2.10
C GLU A 100 8.48 15.04 -1.48
N LYS A 101 8.95 13.95 -2.10
CA LYS A 101 8.79 12.60 -1.54
C LYS A 101 9.53 12.39 -0.23
N ASP A 102 10.75 12.91 -0.10
CA ASP A 102 11.51 12.85 1.14
C ASP A 102 10.80 13.63 2.25
N HIS A 103 10.15 14.75 1.92
CA HIS A 103 9.33 15.53 2.85
C HIS A 103 8.06 14.77 3.27
N GLU A 104 7.27 14.26 2.30
CA GLU A 104 6.08 13.44 2.58
C GLU A 104 6.43 12.23 3.45
N LEU A 105 7.56 11.55 3.18
CA LEU A 105 8.03 10.43 3.98
C LEU A 105 8.37 10.85 5.41
N ALA A 106 9.01 12.01 5.60
CA ALA A 106 9.31 12.53 6.93
C ALA A 106 8.04 12.87 7.73
N GLU A 107 7.03 13.44 7.08
CA GLU A 107 5.72 13.70 7.70
C GLU A 107 5.03 12.39 8.11
N LEU A 108 4.98 11.39 7.21
CA LEU A 108 4.38 10.09 7.49
C LEU A 108 5.08 9.34 8.63
N VAL A 109 6.41 9.41 8.71
CA VAL A 109 7.17 8.83 9.83
C VAL A 109 6.80 9.54 11.14
N THR A 110 6.74 10.87 11.13
CA THR A 110 6.37 11.65 12.33
C THR A 110 4.95 11.31 12.80
N ASP A 111 4.01 11.17 11.86
CA ASP A 111 2.62 10.79 12.17
C ASP A 111 2.49 9.36 12.67
N LEU A 112 3.28 8.44 12.11
CA LEU A 112 3.33 7.05 12.57
C LEU A 112 3.88 6.96 13.99
N ASP A 113 4.98 7.66 14.29
CA ASP A 113 5.59 7.70 15.62
C ASP A 113 4.63 8.30 16.65
N ARG A 114 3.95 9.40 16.29
CA ARG A 114 2.91 10.01 17.12
C ARG A 114 1.76 9.03 17.40
N THR A 115 1.23 8.40 16.36
CA THR A 115 0.12 7.45 16.50
C THR A 115 0.52 6.21 17.32
N ALA A 116 1.76 5.74 17.16
CA ALA A 116 2.31 4.65 17.96
C ALA A 116 2.39 5.02 19.44
N ALA A 117 2.89 6.22 19.75
CA ALA A 117 2.96 6.72 21.13
C ALA A 117 1.57 6.93 21.76
N GLU A 118 0.61 7.46 21.01
CA GLU A 118 -0.78 7.61 21.44
C GLU A 118 -1.41 6.25 21.75
N LYS A 119 -1.21 5.26 20.87
CA LYS A 119 -1.70 3.89 21.06
C LYS A 119 -1.08 3.24 22.30
N ASP A 120 0.23 3.35 22.50
CA ASP A 120 0.91 2.76 23.65
C ASP A 120 0.45 3.40 24.97
N THR A 121 0.21 4.72 24.96
CA THR A 121 -0.39 5.44 26.10
C THR A 121 -1.79 4.93 26.39
N ALA A 122 -2.66 4.83 25.37
CA ALA A 122 -4.02 4.33 25.53
C ALA A 122 -4.06 2.88 26.04
N ILE A 123 -3.16 2.02 25.56
CA ILE A 123 -3.02 0.63 26.05
C ILE A 123 -2.63 0.62 27.53
N SER A 124 -1.68 1.45 27.93
CA SER A 124 -1.25 1.55 29.34
C SER A 124 -2.40 2.02 30.25
N GLU A 125 -3.14 3.05 29.81
CA GLU A 125 -4.30 3.56 30.55
C GLU A 125 -5.41 2.52 30.67
N LEU A 126 -5.80 1.87 29.56
CA LEU A 126 -6.83 0.84 29.56
C LEU A 126 -6.43 -0.37 30.41
N THR A 127 -5.16 -0.77 30.36
CA THR A 127 -4.64 -1.86 31.20
C THR A 127 -4.76 -1.49 32.68
N THR A 128 -4.38 -0.26 33.04
CA THR A 128 -4.51 0.25 34.41
C THR A 128 -5.97 0.29 34.87
N GLN A 129 -6.87 0.79 34.01
CA GLN A 129 -8.30 0.84 34.31
C GLN A 129 -8.90 -0.56 34.48
N LEU A 130 -8.51 -1.51 33.63
CA LEU A 130 -8.97 -2.90 33.71
C LEU A 130 -8.49 -3.55 35.01
N GLN A 131 -7.22 -3.38 35.39
CA GLN A 131 -6.70 -3.88 36.66
C GLN A 131 -7.44 -3.27 37.86
N ALA A 132 -7.70 -1.95 37.84
CA ALA A 132 -8.45 -1.28 38.90
C ALA A 132 -9.91 -1.76 38.98
N ALA A 133 -10.55 -1.98 37.83
CA ALA A 133 -11.92 -2.50 37.77
C ALA A 133 -11.98 -3.94 38.33
N THR A 134 -11.06 -4.82 37.91
CA THR A 134 -10.96 -6.19 38.43
C THR A 134 -10.73 -6.22 39.94
N ALA A 135 -9.83 -5.38 40.45
CA ALA A 135 -9.59 -5.29 41.89
C ALA A 135 -10.85 -4.82 42.66
N ARG A 136 -11.62 -3.88 42.10
CA ARG A 136 -12.88 -3.42 42.68
C ARG A 136 -13.95 -4.52 42.68
N THR A 137 -14.08 -5.28 41.60
CA THR A 137 -15.06 -6.39 41.53
C THR A 137 -14.70 -7.48 42.53
N GLU A 138 -13.42 -7.88 42.61
CA GLU A 138 -12.97 -8.88 43.59
C GLU A 138 -13.20 -8.41 45.04
N ALA A 139 -12.93 -7.13 45.33
CA ALA A 139 -13.19 -6.56 46.64
C ALA A 139 -14.69 -6.52 46.96
N ALA A 140 -15.52 -6.13 46.00
CA ALA A 140 -16.98 -6.12 46.15
C ALA A 140 -17.54 -7.52 46.40
N GLU A 141 -17.05 -8.54 45.67
CA GLU A 141 -17.43 -9.94 45.87
C GLU A 141 -17.05 -10.45 47.26
N LYS A 142 -15.82 -10.16 47.73
CA LYS A 142 -15.39 -10.50 49.09
C LYS A 142 -16.25 -9.82 50.16
N ASN A 143 -16.54 -8.53 49.99
CA ASN A 143 -17.39 -7.77 50.91
C ASN A 143 -18.82 -8.31 50.92
N ALA A 144 -19.39 -8.64 49.76
CA ALA A 144 -20.72 -9.24 49.66
C ALA A 144 -20.78 -10.62 50.35
N ALA A 145 -19.76 -11.46 50.15
CA ALA A 145 -19.66 -12.76 50.80
C ALA A 145 -19.55 -12.62 52.34
N GLN A 146 -18.78 -11.64 52.83
CA GLN A 146 -18.70 -11.34 54.26
C GLN A 146 -20.03 -10.82 54.83
N ALA A 147 -20.70 -9.93 54.11
CA ALA A 147 -22.00 -9.39 54.51
C ALA A 147 -23.08 -10.49 54.59
N LEU A 148 -23.10 -11.42 53.64
CA LEU A 148 -24.00 -12.59 53.68
C LEU A 148 -23.73 -13.46 54.92
N ARG A 149 -22.46 -13.79 55.20
CA ARG A 149 -22.10 -14.56 56.41
C ARG A 149 -22.50 -13.84 57.70
N ALA A 150 -22.28 -12.53 57.77
CA ALA A 150 -22.68 -11.72 58.92
C ALA A 150 -24.20 -11.68 59.09
N ALA A 151 -24.96 -11.57 57.99
CA ALA A 151 -26.42 -11.61 58.00
C ALA A 151 -26.95 -12.97 58.48
N ASP A 152 -26.35 -14.08 58.04
CA ASP A 152 -26.74 -15.42 58.48
C ASP A 152 -26.44 -15.64 59.97
N ALA A 153 -25.28 -15.18 60.45
CA ALA A 153 -24.94 -15.22 61.87
C ALA A 153 -25.91 -14.37 62.72
N ALA A 154 -26.24 -13.16 62.25
CA ALA A 154 -27.20 -12.29 62.93
C ALA A 154 -28.61 -12.91 62.97
N ARG A 155 -29.06 -13.57 61.89
CA ARG A 155 -30.33 -14.31 61.86
C ARG A 155 -30.35 -15.48 62.84
N ALA A 156 -29.26 -16.24 62.91
CA ALA A 156 -29.13 -17.35 63.85
C ALA A 156 -29.19 -16.86 65.31
N GLU A 157 -28.48 -15.78 65.63
CA GLU A 157 -28.51 -15.19 66.98
C GLU A 157 -29.87 -14.59 67.31
N ALA A 158 -30.52 -13.88 66.37
CA ALA A 158 -31.89 -13.38 66.57
C ALA A 158 -32.88 -14.53 66.85
N THR A 159 -32.76 -15.65 66.13
CA THR A 159 -33.58 -16.85 66.38
C THR A 159 -33.32 -17.41 67.78
N ARG A 160 -32.06 -17.50 68.19
CA ARG A 160 -31.67 -17.97 69.53
C ARG A 160 -32.22 -17.07 70.64
N LEU A 161 -32.07 -15.75 70.49
CA LEU A 161 -32.58 -14.77 71.46
C LEU A 161 -34.11 -14.82 71.55
N ASN A 162 -34.81 -15.02 70.43
CA ASN A 162 -36.26 -15.16 70.43
C ASN A 162 -36.73 -16.42 71.18
N ILE A 163 -36.03 -17.54 71.01
CA ILE A 163 -36.29 -18.77 71.79
C ILE A 163 -36.00 -18.56 73.28
N ALA A 164 -34.91 -17.85 73.62
CA ALA A 164 -34.57 -17.57 75.00
C ALA A 164 -35.59 -16.62 75.67
N LEU A 165 -36.09 -15.63 74.93
CA LEU A 165 -37.12 -14.69 75.37
C LEU A 165 -38.44 -15.42 75.63
N SER A 166 -38.94 -16.22 74.69
CA SER A 166 -40.18 -16.99 74.90
C SER A 166 -40.06 -17.97 76.06
N GLY A 167 -38.89 -18.59 76.23
CA GLY A 167 -38.60 -19.44 77.39
C GLY A 167 -38.50 -18.67 78.72
N ALA A 168 -38.14 -17.37 78.70
CA ALA A 168 -38.17 -16.52 79.89
C ALA A 168 -39.58 -16.04 80.21
N GLU A 169 -40.37 -15.66 79.20
CA GLU A 169 -41.78 -15.28 79.32
C GLU A 169 -42.61 -16.44 79.90
N ALA A 170 -42.48 -17.66 79.36
CA ALA A 170 -43.19 -18.83 79.90
C ALA A 170 -42.85 -19.13 81.36
N ARG A 171 -41.59 -18.92 81.77
CA ARG A 171 -41.18 -19.05 83.18
C ARG A 171 -41.77 -17.96 84.05
N ALA A 172 -41.83 -16.72 83.56
CA ALA A 172 -42.46 -15.61 84.27
C ALA A 172 -43.96 -15.87 84.47
N ASP A 173 -44.67 -16.32 83.43
CA ASP A 173 -46.09 -16.71 83.52
C ASP A 173 -46.31 -17.82 84.55
N THR A 174 -45.45 -18.84 84.53
CA THR A 174 -45.53 -19.95 85.50
C THR A 174 -45.30 -19.47 86.94
N LEU A 175 -44.32 -18.58 87.15
CA LEU A 175 -44.06 -17.99 88.47
C LEU A 175 -45.23 -17.12 88.95
N GLN A 176 -45.85 -16.34 88.05
CA GLN A 176 -47.02 -15.54 88.36
C GLN A 176 -48.20 -16.43 88.77
N GLN A 177 -48.50 -17.48 88.01
CA GLN A 177 -49.54 -18.46 88.35
C GLN A 177 -49.28 -19.13 89.71
N ALA A 178 -48.03 -19.50 89.98
CA ALA A 178 -47.66 -20.09 91.28
C ALA A 178 -47.83 -19.09 92.44
N LEU A 179 -47.47 -17.83 92.24
CA LEU A 179 -47.67 -16.76 93.22
C LEU A 179 -49.16 -16.53 93.49
N ASP A 180 -49.99 -16.44 92.44
CA ASP A 180 -51.43 -16.25 92.58
C ASP A 180 -52.10 -17.42 93.32
N ALA A 181 -51.68 -18.66 93.03
CA ALA A 181 -52.15 -19.84 93.75
C ALA A 181 -51.74 -19.83 95.24
N LEU A 182 -50.53 -19.37 95.55
CA LEU A 182 -50.08 -19.19 96.95
C LEU A 182 -50.89 -18.10 97.66
N LEU A 183 -51.15 -16.97 96.99
CA LEU A 183 -51.98 -15.89 97.54
C LEU A 183 -53.39 -16.39 97.83
N GLN A 184 -54.06 -17.08 96.91
CA GLN A 184 -55.37 -17.69 97.13
C GLN A 184 -55.40 -18.66 98.32
N ARG A 185 -54.28 -19.34 98.61
CA ARG A 185 -54.18 -20.24 99.76
C ARG A 185 -54.01 -19.51 101.10
N VAL A 186 -53.44 -18.30 101.08
CA VAL A 186 -53.20 -17.46 102.27
C VAL A 186 -54.39 -16.53 102.55
N THR A 187 -55.13 -16.11 101.52
CA THR A 187 -56.43 -15.43 101.64
C THR A 187 -57.55 -16.40 101.28
N PRO A 188 -58.09 -17.20 102.21
CA PRO A 188 -59.27 -17.98 101.91
C PRO A 188 -60.40 -17.01 101.54
N GLU A 189 -61.01 -17.22 100.37
CA GLU A 189 -62.31 -16.65 100.09
C GLU A 189 -63.22 -16.98 101.28
N THR A 190 -63.77 -15.93 101.88
CA THR A 190 -64.86 -16.06 102.82
C THR A 190 -66.05 -16.57 102.02
N GLN A 191 -66.17 -17.89 101.91
CA GLN A 191 -67.43 -18.53 101.51
C GLN A 191 -68.43 -18.26 102.63
N GLU A 192 -69.20 -17.19 102.44
CA GLU A 192 -70.40 -16.91 103.21
C GLU A 192 -71.41 -18.05 102.93
N PRO A 193 -71.89 -18.79 103.94
CA PRO A 193 -72.86 -19.85 103.72
C PRO A 193 -74.21 -19.22 103.34
N PRO A 194 -74.97 -19.78 102.37
CA PRO A 194 -76.35 -19.37 102.21
C PRO A 194 -77.12 -19.79 103.45
N THR A 195 -77.59 -18.79 104.19
CA THR A 195 -78.49 -18.91 105.33
C THR A 195 -79.76 -19.64 104.92
N ASP A 196 -80.02 -20.73 105.62
CA ASP A 196 -81.33 -21.36 105.76
C ASP A 196 -82.35 -20.29 106.21
N GLY A 197 -83.50 -20.23 105.55
CA GLY A 197 -84.51 -19.19 105.75
C GLY A 197 -85.89 -19.60 105.22
N SER A 198 -86.54 -20.48 106.01
CA SER A 198 -87.97 -20.79 106.13
C SER A 198 -89.02 -20.14 105.18
N THR A 199 -89.87 -21.06 104.69
CA THR A 199 -91.32 -21.02 104.39
C THR A 199 -92.15 -19.88 105.03
N PRO A 200 -93.24 -19.44 104.38
CA PRO A 200 -94.50 -20.19 104.39
C PRO A 200 -95.08 -20.54 103.01
#